data_AF-A0A7R9IU72-F1
#
_entry.id   AF-A0A7R9IU72-F1
#
_cell.length_a   1.000
_cell.length_b   1.000
_cell.length_c   1.000
_cell.angle_alpha   90.00
_cell.angle_beta   90.00
_cell.angle_gamma   90.00
#
_symmetry.space_group_name_H-M   'P 1'
#
loop_
_entity.id
_entity.type
_entity.pdbx_description
1 polymer ?
#
loop_
_entity_poly.entity_id
_entity_poly.type
_entity_poly.pdbx_seq_one_letter_code
_entity_poly.pdbx_strand_id
1 'polypeptide(L)'
;QFRQIQEAVGFLEKFLEGQQWVAGDALTIADYNLLVSIADIQSVGLVLSSYPNVSKWFHRAKATIKGTEEQIVEQSRVFGQLFQDQLKK
;
A
#
# COMPACT_ATOMS: atom_id res chain seq x y z
N GLN A 1 -3.52 10.84 -14.91
CA GLN A 1 -3.91 11.08 -13.50
C GLN A 1 -3.04 10.19 -12.60
N PHE A 2 -2.73 10.63 -11.38
CA PHE A 2 -1.85 9.94 -10.38
C PHE A 2 -0.33 10.02 -10.54
N ARG A 3 0.24 10.95 -11.32
CA ARG A 3 1.71 11.05 -11.53
C ARG A 3 2.51 11.16 -10.22
N GLN A 4 2.07 12.00 -9.28
CA GLN A 4 2.75 12.18 -8.00
C GLN A 4 2.69 10.92 -7.12
N ILE A 5 1.59 10.17 -7.16
CA ILE A 5 1.46 8.91 -6.43
C ILE A 5 2.37 7.85 -7.07
N GLN A 6 2.41 7.75 -8.40
CA GLN A 6 3.32 6.86 -9.10
C GLN A 6 4.78 7.16 -8.77
N GLU A 7 5.15 8.44 -8.70
CA GLU A 7 6.49 8.86 -8.28
C GLU A 7 6.79 8.48 -6.82
N ALA A 8 5.84 8.70 -5.90
CA ALA A 8 5.98 8.31 -4.50
C ALA A 8 6.13 6.80 -4.31
N VAL A 9 5.32 5.99 -5.00
CA VAL A 9 5.45 4.52 -4.99
C VAL A 9 6.76 4.09 -5.67
N GLY A 10 7.24 4.84 -6.65
CA GLY A 10 8.58 4.67 -7.23
C GLY A 10 9.72 4.91 -6.24
N PHE A 11 9.59 5.86 -5.31
CA PHE A 11 10.55 6.01 -4.20
C PHE A 11 10.46 4.84 -3.23
N LEU A 12 9.24 4.41 -2.87
CA LEU A 12 9.04 3.25 -1.99
C LEU A 12 9.65 1.97 -2.58
N GLU A 13 9.51 1.75 -3.89
CA GLU A 13 10.13 0.63 -4.61
C GLU A 13 11.65 0.62 -4.46
N LYS A 14 12.29 1.80 -4.47
CA LYS A 14 13.73 1.96 -4.24
C LYS A 14 14.11 1.76 -2.78
N PHE A 15 13.29 2.25 -1.83
CA PHE A 15 13.55 2.03 -0.39
C PHE A 15 13.49 0.55 0.00
N LEU A 16 12.67 -0.22 -0.72
CA LEU A 16 12.55 -1.67 -0.54
C LEU A 16 13.56 -2.49 -1.34
N GLU A 17 14.46 -1.85 -2.09
CA GLU A 17 15.51 -2.56 -2.82
C GLU A 17 16.51 -3.18 -1.82
N GLY A 18 16.60 -4.51 -1.83
CA GLY A 18 17.46 -5.26 -0.90
C GLY A 18 16.93 -5.35 0.54
N GLN A 19 15.81 -4.70 0.86
CA GLN A 19 15.27 -4.64 2.22
C GLN A 19 14.03 -5.52 2.40
N GLN A 20 13.84 -6.03 3.61
CA GLN A 20 12.62 -6.78 3.96
C GLN A 20 11.47 -5.86 4.39
N TRP A 21 11.80 -4.77 5.08
CA TRP A 21 10.87 -3.79 5.65
C TRP A 21 11.28 -2.38 5.22
N VAL A 22 10.33 -1.45 5.28
CA VAL A 22 10.52 -0.09 4.73
C VAL A 22 11.58 0.73 5.45
N ALA A 23 11.89 0.38 6.70
CA ALA A 23 12.82 1.12 7.56
C ALA A 23 13.95 0.22 8.12
N GLY A 24 14.42 -0.73 7.31
CA GLY A 24 15.56 -1.61 7.63
C GLY A 24 15.17 -3.08 7.74
N ASP A 25 15.84 -3.80 8.64
CA ASP A 25 15.74 -5.27 8.74
C ASP A 25 14.62 -5.77 9.66
N ALA A 26 13.94 -4.87 10.36
CA ALA A 26 12.88 -5.21 11.30
C ALA A 26 11.56 -4.52 10.93
N LEU A 27 10.44 -5.17 11.28
CA LEU A 27 9.11 -4.58 11.17
C LEU A 27 9.01 -3.37 12.12
N THR A 28 8.57 -2.22 11.60
CA THR A 28 8.41 -0.98 12.38
C THR A 28 7.04 -0.34 12.14
N ILE A 29 6.69 0.68 12.92
CA ILE A 29 5.47 1.48 12.71
C ILE A 29 5.35 2.06 11.29
N ALA A 30 6.47 2.26 10.59
CA ALA A 30 6.45 2.72 9.21
C ALA A 30 5.78 1.70 8.28
N ASP A 31 5.98 0.39 8.50
CA ASP A 31 5.35 -0.66 7.72
C ASP A 31 3.83 -0.71 7.95
N TYR A 32 3.39 -0.52 9.20
CA TYR A 32 1.96 -0.45 9.53
C TYR A 32 1.28 0.72 8.82
N ASN A 33 1.90 1.90 8.85
CA ASN A 33 1.34 3.10 8.23
C ASN A 33 1.28 2.98 6.70
N LEU A 34 2.38 2.50 6.09
CA LEU A 34 2.45 2.34 4.64
C LEU A 34 1.55 1.22 4.14
N LEU A 35 1.33 0.15 4.93
CA LEU A 35 0.44 -0.94 4.55
C LEU A 35 -0.97 -0.42 4.27
N VAL A 36 -1.50 0.40 5.18
CA VAL A 36 -2.81 1.05 5.03
C VAL A 36 -2.81 1.98 3.81
N SER A 37 -1.80 2.85 3.70
CA SER A 37 -1.71 3.82 2.60
C SER A 37 -1.65 3.15 1.22
N ILE A 38 -0.90 2.06 1.08
CA ILE A 38 -0.78 1.31 -0.18
C ILE A 38 -2.07 0.53 -0.50
N ALA A 39 -2.79 0.04 0.51
CA ALA A 39 -4.09 -0.60 0.31
C ALA A 39 -5.14 0.40 -0.23
N ASP A 40 -5.16 1.63 0.29
CA ASP A 40 -6.01 2.71 -0.22
C ASP A 40 -5.64 3.14 -1.65
N ILE A 41 -4.34 3.24 -1.95
CA ILE A 41 -3.86 3.55 -3.30
C ILE A 41 -4.27 2.45 -4.30
N GLN A 42 -4.29 1.19 -3.88
CA GLN A 42 -4.75 0.08 -4.71
C GLN A 42 -6.26 0.16 -4.96
N SER A 43 -7.07 0.55 -3.96
CA SER A 43 -8.53 0.62 -4.09
C SER A 43 -9.01 1.74 -5.03
N VAL A 44 -8.19 2.77 -5.26
CA VAL A 44 -8.48 3.85 -6.23
C VAL A 44 -7.95 3.59 -7.64
N GLY A 45 -7.35 2.41 -7.88
CA GLY A 45 -7.02 1.92 -9.22
C GLY A 45 -5.54 1.95 -9.61
N LEU A 46 -4.61 2.18 -8.67
CA LEU A 46 -3.18 1.98 -8.96
C LEU A 46 -2.84 0.48 -8.98
N VAL A 47 -2.21 0.04 -10.07
CA VAL A 47 -1.76 -1.35 -10.22
C VAL A 47 -0.36 -1.52 -9.64
N LEU A 48 -0.22 -2.30 -8.56
CA LEU A 48 1.05 -2.53 -7.88
C LEU A 48 2.01 -3.49 -8.61
N SER A 49 1.55 -4.23 -9.63
CA SER A 49 2.38 -5.19 -10.36
C SER A 49 3.57 -4.53 -11.08
N SER A 50 3.53 -3.22 -11.31
CA SER A 50 4.65 -2.42 -11.83
C SER A 50 5.76 -2.18 -10.80
N TYR A 51 5.54 -2.53 -9.53
CA TYR A 51 6.43 -2.28 -8.39
C TYR A 51 6.67 -3.62 -7.65
N PRO A 52 7.63 -4.44 -8.10
CA PRO A 52 7.81 -5.79 -7.58
C PRO A 52 8.27 -5.83 -6.12
N ASN A 53 9.11 -4.90 -5.65
CA ASN A 53 9.55 -4.85 -4.26
C ASN A 53 8.39 -4.41 -3.35
N VAL A 54 7.64 -3.38 -3.76
CA VAL A 54 6.40 -2.96 -3.05
C VAL A 54 5.41 -4.11 -2.99
N SER A 55 5.18 -4.82 -4.10
CA SER A 55 4.26 -5.96 -4.13
C SER A 55 4.70 -7.05 -3.15
N LYS A 56 5.98 -7.44 -3.15
CA LYS A 56 6.50 -8.47 -2.22
C LYS A 56 6.38 -8.03 -0.76
N TRP A 57 6.77 -6.80 -0.46
CA TRP A 57 6.65 -6.22 0.87
C TRP A 57 5.20 -6.16 1.34
N PHE A 58 4.26 -5.72 0.50
CA PHE A 58 2.84 -5.59 0.84
C PHE A 58 2.24 -6.94 1.24
N HIS A 59 2.53 -8.01 0.49
CA HIS A 59 2.08 -9.36 0.84
C HIS A 59 2.69 -9.83 2.17
N ARG A 60 3.98 -9.56 2.40
CA ARG A 60 4.66 -9.89 3.66
C ARG A 60 4.06 -9.13 4.84
N ALA A 61 3.83 -7.82 4.69
CA ALA A 61 3.28 -6.95 5.71
C ALA A 61 1.88 -7.40 6.12
N LYS A 62 1.00 -7.71 5.16
CA LYS A 62 -0.33 -8.29 5.43
C LYS A 62 -0.25 -9.59 6.23
N ALA A 63 0.63 -10.51 5.83
CA ALA A 63 0.76 -11.81 6.50
C ALA A 63 1.40 -11.72 7.90
N THR A 64 2.26 -10.72 8.12
CA THR A 64 3.01 -10.56 9.37
C THR A 64 2.22 -9.78 10.41
N ILE A 65 1.50 -8.73 9.98
CA ILE A 65 0.67 -7.90 10.85
C ILE A 65 -0.67 -8.62 11.07
N LYS A 66 -0.67 -9.56 12.02
CA LYS A 66 -1.84 -10.37 12.36
C LYS A 66 -3.01 -9.50 12.81
N GLY A 67 -4.22 -9.87 12.36
CA GLY A 67 -5.46 -9.28 12.85
C GLY A 67 -5.78 -7.90 12.31
N THR A 68 -5.11 -7.47 11.22
CA THR A 68 -5.48 -6.25 10.47
C THR A 68 -6.08 -6.53 9.10
N GLU A 69 -6.09 -7.79 8.63
CA GLU A 69 -6.53 -8.13 7.27
C GLU A 69 -7.99 -7.76 7.03
N GLU A 70 -8.89 -8.10 7.96
CA GLU A 70 -10.31 -7.78 7.85
C GLU A 70 -10.53 -6.27 7.87
N GLN A 71 -9.87 -5.55 8.78
CA GLN A 71 -9.99 -4.09 8.89
C GLN A 71 -9.43 -3.37 7.67
N ILE A 72 -8.27 -3.79 7.14
CA ILE A 72 -7.65 -3.18 5.95
C ILE A 72 -8.50 -3.45 4.72
N VAL A 73 -9.02 -4.67 4.54
CA VAL A 73 -9.89 -5.01 3.42
C VAL A 73 -11.17 -4.19 3.45
N GLU A 74 -11.84 -4.13 4.61
CA GLU A 74 -13.07 -3.36 4.74
C GLU A 74 -12.83 -1.85 4.57
N GLN A 75 -11.78 -1.31 5.18
CA GLN A 75 -11.40 0.09 5.03
C GLN A 75 -11.09 0.45 3.57
N SER A 76 -10.28 -0.37 2.88
CA SER A 76 -9.94 -0.15 1.47
C SER A 76 -11.18 -0.19 0.57
N ARG A 77 -12.13 -1.10 0.86
CA ARG A 77 -13.41 -1.21 0.13
C ARG A 77 -14.25 0.04 0.30
N VAL A 78 -14.44 0.49 1.54
CA VAL A 78 -15.22 1.69 1.87
C VAL A 78 -14.57 2.93 1.25
N PHE A 79 -13.25 3.08 1.36
CA PHE A 79 -12.52 4.19 0.77
C PHE A 79 -12.67 4.22 -0.75
N GLY A 80 -12.46 3.08 -1.42
CA GLY A 80 -12.62 2.98 -2.87
C GLY A 80 -14.03 3.36 -3.32
N GLN A 81 -15.07 2.92 -2.60
CA GLN A 81 -16.46 3.27 -2.89
C GLN A 81 -16.71 4.79 -2.73
N LEU A 82 -16.25 5.38 -1.62
CA LEU A 82 -16.36 6.83 -1.39
C LEU A 82 -15.65 7.63 -2.49
N PHE A 83 -14.45 7.20 -2.88
CA PHE A 83 -13.68 7.87 -3.94
C PHE A 83 -14.44 7.86 -5.27
N GLN A 84 -15.01 6.71 -5.67
CA GLN A 84 -15.81 6.61 -6.89
C GLN A 84 -17.08 7.46 -6.82
N ASP A 85 -17.73 7.56 -5.66
CA ASP A 85 -18.93 8.38 -5.51
C ASP A 85 -18.62 9.88 -5.59
N GLN A 86 -17.43 10.33 -5.16
CA GLN A 86 -17.00 11.72 -5.36
C GLN A 86 -16.66 12.03 -6.82
N LEU A 87 -16.15 11.07 -7.59
CA LEU A 87 -15.85 11.28 -9.02
C LEU A 87 -17.10 11.41 -9.89
N LYS A 88 -18.26 10.92 -9.42
CA LYS A 88 -19.55 11.01 -10.13
C LYS A 88 -20.33 12.29 -9.85
N LYS A 89 -19.89 13.10 -8.87
CA LYS A 89 -20.46 14.41 -8.56
C LYS A 89 -19.82 15.49 -9.42
#